data_AF-A0A946QFE3-F1
#
_entry.id   AF-A0A946QFE3-F1
#
_cell.length_a   1.000
_cell.length_b   1.000
_cell.length_c   1.000
_cell.angle_alpha   90.00
_cell.angle_beta   90.00
_cell.angle_gamma   90.00
#
_symmetry.space_group_name_H-M   'P 1'
#
loop_
_entity.id
_entity.type
_entity.pdbx_description
1 polymer ?
#
loop_
_entity_poly.entity_id
_entity_poly.type
_entity_poly.pdbx_seq_one_letter_code
_entity_poly.pdbx_strand_id
1 'polypeptide(L)'
;MKTHASLNRRQLLQIGGVSMLGLNSFELQQLRANSENEENRSGYQGKHHACVFIFLFGGPSHIDLWDMKPNAPTEVRGDFKPI
;
A
#
# COMPACT_ATOMS: atom_id res chain seq x y z
N MET A 1 -20.45 41.23 -19.83
CA MET A 1 -19.06 41.68 -20.04
C MET A 1 -18.16 40.77 -19.21
N LYS A 2 -17.45 39.82 -19.83
CA LYS A 2 -16.61 38.86 -19.09
C LYS A 2 -15.30 39.55 -18.70
N THR A 3 -15.03 39.67 -17.42
CA THR A 3 -13.80 40.26 -16.89
C THR A 3 -12.64 39.31 -17.15
N HIS A 4 -11.71 39.70 -18.00
CA HIS A 4 -10.46 38.95 -18.19
C HIS A 4 -9.62 39.13 -16.92
N ALA A 5 -9.43 38.04 -16.17
CA ALA A 5 -8.53 38.06 -15.02
C ALA A 5 -7.11 38.42 -15.51
N SER A 6 -6.56 39.52 -14.99
CA SER A 6 -5.17 39.91 -15.25
C SER A 6 -4.24 38.76 -14.83
N LEU A 7 -3.48 38.20 -15.78
CA LEU A 7 -2.55 37.11 -15.52
C LEU A 7 -1.50 37.54 -14.50
N ASN A 8 -1.49 36.89 -13.34
CA ASN A 8 -0.52 37.17 -12.30
C ASN A 8 0.84 36.54 -12.69
N ARG A 9 1.97 37.16 -12.30
CA ARG A 9 3.34 36.68 -12.65
C ARG A 9 3.54 35.21 -12.30
N ARG A 10 2.97 34.77 -11.17
CA ARG A 10 2.97 33.37 -10.74
C ARG A 10 2.24 32.46 -11.73
N GLN A 11 1.12 32.89 -12.28
CA GLN A 11 0.37 32.12 -13.28
C GLN A 11 1.15 32.00 -14.59
N LEU A 12 1.86 33.07 -15.00
CA LEU A 12 2.75 33.01 -16.17
C LEU A 12 3.92 32.04 -15.96
N LEU A 13 4.56 32.07 -14.78
CA LEU A 13 5.63 31.11 -14.44
C LEU A 13 5.11 29.67 -14.34
N GLN A 14 3.90 29.49 -13.82
CA GLN A 14 3.28 28.17 -13.72
C GLN A 14 2.92 27.62 -15.09
N ILE A 15 2.30 28.42 -15.96
CA ILE A 15 1.97 28.02 -17.34
C ILE A 15 3.25 27.75 -18.13
N GLY A 16 4.25 28.64 -18.05
CA GLY A 16 5.54 28.45 -18.73
C GLY A 16 6.31 27.23 -18.22
N GLY A 17 6.33 26.99 -16.92
CA GLY A 17 6.98 25.84 -16.30
C GLY A 17 6.29 24.51 -16.66
N VAL A 18 4.95 24.48 -16.65
CA VAL A 18 4.17 23.30 -17.04
C VAL A 18 4.36 22.99 -18.53
N SER A 19 4.35 23.99 -19.41
CA SER A 19 4.64 23.83 -20.84
C SER A 19 6.08 23.37 -21.10
N MET A 20 7.07 23.90 -20.37
CA MET A 20 8.48 23.51 -20.51
C MET A 20 8.76 22.09 -20.01
N LEU A 21 8.04 21.64 -18.97
CA LEU A 21 8.12 20.28 -18.45
C LEU A 21 7.30 19.27 -19.27
N GLY A 22 6.75 19.67 -20.42
CA GLY A 22 6.10 18.79 -21.38
C GLY A 22 4.66 18.40 -21.05
N LEU A 23 4.15 18.78 -19.88
CA LEU A 23 2.81 18.45 -19.41
C LEU A 23 1.75 19.32 -20.11
N ASN A 24 1.53 19.03 -21.38
CA ASN A 24 0.47 19.65 -22.16
C ASN A 24 -0.89 19.27 -21.56
N SER A 25 -1.88 20.14 -21.68
CA SER A 25 -3.25 19.89 -21.18
C SER A 25 -3.83 18.56 -21.70
N PHE A 26 -3.40 18.13 -22.88
CA PHE A 26 -3.75 16.84 -23.49
C PHE A 26 -3.17 15.64 -22.73
N GLU A 27 -1.92 15.74 -22.25
CA GLU A 27 -1.29 14.69 -21.45
C GLU A 27 -1.91 14.63 -20.05
N LEU A 28 -2.20 15.79 -19.45
CA LEU A 28 -2.96 15.85 -18.20
C LEU A 28 -4.37 15.27 -18.34
N GLN A 29 -5.04 15.47 -19.48
CA GLN A 29 -6.33 14.85 -19.77
C GLN A 29 -6.19 13.33 -19.98
N GLN A 30 -5.16 12.85 -20.67
CA GLN A 30 -4.91 11.42 -20.80
C GLN A 30 -4.57 10.76 -19.46
N LEU A 31 -3.74 11.39 -18.63
CA LEU A 31 -3.42 10.91 -17.28
C LEU A 31 -4.67 10.85 -16.39
N ARG A 32 -5.56 11.84 -16.48
CA ARG A 32 -6.84 11.83 -15.77
C ARG A 32 -7.78 10.73 -16.27
N ALA A 33 -7.89 10.56 -17.60
CA ALA A 33 -8.68 9.49 -18.20
C ALA A 33 -8.14 8.09 -17.86
N ASN A 34 -6.81 7.95 -17.72
CA ASN A 34 -6.17 6.72 -17.23
C ASN A 34 -6.42 6.52 -15.73
N SER A 35 -6.41 7.59 -14.91
CA SER A 35 -6.71 7.48 -13.48
C SER A 35 -8.16 7.12 -13.17
N GLU A 36 -9.12 7.53 -14.02
CA GLU A 36 -10.52 7.06 -13.92
C GLU A 36 -10.64 5.56 -14.24
N ASN A 37 -9.73 5.01 -15.06
CA ASN A 37 -9.62 3.57 -15.28
C ASN A 37 -8.87 2.83 -14.14
N GLU A 38 -8.20 3.53 -13.23
CA GLU A 38 -7.51 2.94 -12.07
C GLU A 38 -8.42 2.72 -10.86
N GLU A 39 -9.60 3.34 -10.78
CA GLU A 39 -10.58 3.02 -9.72
C GLU A 39 -11.05 1.54 -9.78
N ASN A 40 -10.93 0.89 -10.95
CA ASN A 40 -11.15 -0.55 -11.14
C ASN A 40 -9.88 -1.40 -11.14
N ARG A 41 -8.72 -0.79 -10.87
CA ARG A 41 -7.48 -1.51 -10.59
C ARG A 41 -7.18 -1.37 -9.11
N SER A 42 -7.86 -2.18 -8.30
CA SER A 42 -7.40 -2.61 -6.97
C SER A 42 -6.05 -3.37 -7.02
N GLY A 43 -5.26 -3.18 -8.08
CA GLY A 43 -3.96 -3.78 -8.33
C GLY A 43 -2.87 -2.80 -7.97
N TYR A 44 -2.85 -2.34 -6.72
CA TYR A 44 -1.57 -2.01 -6.10
C TYR A 44 -0.77 -3.33 -6.07
N GLN A 45 -0.02 -3.61 -7.13
CA GLN A 45 0.94 -4.73 -7.20
C GLN A 45 2.26 -4.37 -6.51
N GLY A 46 2.21 -3.54 -5.47
CA GLY A 46 3.29 -3.56 -4.49
C GLY A 46 3.25 -4.93 -3.83
N LYS A 47 4.34 -5.70 -3.87
CA LYS A 47 4.47 -6.93 -3.09
C LYS A 47 4.07 -6.60 -1.65
N HIS A 48 2.89 -7.04 -1.22
CA HIS A 48 2.49 -6.91 0.16
C HIS A 48 3.40 -7.81 0.97
N HIS A 49 4.43 -7.22 1.58
CA HIS A 49 5.25 -7.91 2.56
C HIS A 49 4.39 -8.08 3.81
N ALA A 50 3.67 -9.20 3.89
CA ALA A 50 2.96 -9.60 5.11
C ALA A 50 4.01 -10.03 6.14
N CYS A 51 4.26 -9.18 7.14
CA CYS A 51 5.11 -9.51 8.28
C CYS A 51 4.21 -9.82 9.48
N VAL A 52 4.35 -11.01 10.06
CA VAL A 52 3.70 -11.37 11.32
C VAL A 52 4.71 -11.18 12.43
N PHE A 53 4.43 -10.25 13.34
CA PHE A 53 5.28 -10.01 14.50
C PHE A 53 4.72 -10.77 15.71
N ILE A 54 5.51 -11.69 16.26
CA ILE A 54 5.12 -12.51 17.41
C ILE A 54 5.97 -12.06 18.61
N PHE A 55 5.33 -11.43 19.60
CA PHE A 55 5.98 -11.08 20.88
C PHE A 55 5.93 -12.28 21.83
N LEU A 56 7.08 -12.91 22.05
CA LEU A 56 7.24 -14.01 23.01
C LEU A 56 8.11 -13.54 24.18
N PHE A 57 7.48 -13.05 25.25
CA PHE A 57 8.18 -12.68 26.47
C PHE A 57 8.75 -13.95 27.14
N GLY A 58 10.07 -14.14 27.07
CA GLY A 58 10.74 -15.35 27.57
C GLY A 58 10.89 -16.47 26.53
N GLY A 59 10.50 -16.22 25.28
CA GLY A 59 10.62 -17.17 24.18
C GLY A 59 9.46 -18.18 24.08
N PRO A 60 9.44 -18.98 23.01
CA PRO A 60 8.42 -19.99 22.79
C PRO A 60 8.59 -21.17 23.75
N SER A 61 7.47 -21.79 24.14
CA SER A 61 7.52 -22.98 25.00
C SER A 61 8.20 -24.15 24.27
N HIS A 62 8.89 -25.02 25.01
CA HIS A 62 9.55 -26.18 24.43
C HIS A 62 8.54 -27.19 23.85
N ILE A 63 7.37 -27.30 24.50
CA ILE A 63 6.29 -28.18 24.06
C ILE A 63 5.71 -27.73 22.72
N ASP A 64 5.60 -26.42 22.46
CA ASP A 64 5.01 -25.92 21.21
C ASP A 64 5.96 -26.01 20.01
N LEU A 65 7.28 -26.02 20.22
CA LEU A 65 8.26 -26.03 19.14
C LEU A 65 8.89 -27.37 18.84
N TRP A 66 9.28 -28.11 19.88
CA TRP A 66 10.21 -29.23 19.73
C TRP A 66 9.55 -30.58 19.99
N ASP A 67 8.55 -30.63 20.88
CA ASP A 67 7.86 -31.88 21.22
C ASP A 67 6.45 -31.60 21.76
N MET A 68 5.48 -31.48 20.85
CA MET A 68 4.06 -31.24 21.18
C MET A 68 3.39 -32.43 21.88
N LYS A 69 4.11 -33.54 22.11
CA LYS A 69 3.59 -34.77 22.74
C LYS A 69 2.18 -35.13 22.26
N PRO A 70 1.98 -35.37 20.95
CA PRO A 70 0.65 -35.55 20.37
C PRO A 70 -0.11 -36.75 20.92
N ASN A 71 0.55 -37.68 21.60
CA ASN A 71 -0.06 -38.86 22.21
C ASN A 71 -0.29 -38.70 23.72
N ALA A 72 0.14 -37.60 24.33
CA ALA A 72 -0.08 -37.36 25.75
C ALA A 72 -1.52 -36.89 26.03
N PRO A 73 -2.02 -37.08 27.27
CA PRO A 73 -3.30 -36.55 27.71
C PRO A 73 -3.41 -35.03 27.47
N THR A 74 -4.64 -34.54 27.30
CA THR A 74 -4.92 -33.13 26.99
C THR A 74 -4.35 -32.16 28.04
N GLU A 75 -4.25 -32.59 29.29
CA GLU A 75 -3.66 -31.82 30.40
C GLU A 75 -2.15 -31.55 30.22
N VAL A 76 -1.45 -32.34 29.40
CA VAL A 76 0.01 -32.31 29.26
C VAL A 76 0.47 -31.83 27.89
N ARG A 77 -0.26 -32.18 26.83
CA ARG A 77 0.09 -32.02 25.41
C ARG A 77 0.05 -30.57 24.88
N GLY A 78 -0.59 -29.65 25.59
CA GLY A 78 -0.91 -28.32 25.05
C GLY A 78 -2.06 -28.38 24.04
N ASP A 79 -2.56 -27.21 23.64
CA ASP A 79 -3.80 -27.11 22.85
C ASP A 79 -3.60 -27.42 21.36
N PHE A 80 -2.36 -27.38 20.89
CA PHE A 80 -2.03 -27.49 19.48
C PHE A 80 -1.84 -28.94 19.04
N LYS A 81 -2.15 -29.22 17.76
CA LYS A 81 -1.90 -30.52 17.12
C LYS A 81 -0.87 -30.32 16.00
N PRO A 82 0.10 -31.24 15.84
CA PRO A 82 0.97 -31.24 14.67
C PRO A 82 0.14 -31.32 13.38
N ILE A 83 0.58 -30.63 12.33
CA ILE A 83 -0.02 -30.65 10.99
C ILE A 83 0.53 -31.84 10.20
#